data_AF-A0A2M7GQW0-F1
#
_entry.id   AF-A0A2M7GQW0-F1
#
_cell.length_a   1.000
_cell.length_b   1.000
_cell.length_c   1.000
_cell.angle_alpha   90.00
_cell.angle_beta   90.00
_cell.angle_gamma   90.00
#
_symmetry.space_group_name_H-M   'P 1'
#
loop_
_entity.id
_entity.type
_entity.pdbx_description
1 polymer ?
#
loop_
_entity_poly.entity_id
_entity_poly.type
_entity_poly.pdbx_seq_one_letter_code
_entity_poly.pdbx_strand_id
1 'polypeptide(L)' 'MSARHIALEQPESFSFSKESEKEIKFWLNKYPETRKASAVIPMLWIAQKQQGWVSEPAIREIAA' A
#
# COMPACT_ATOMS: atom_id res chain seq x y z
N MET A 1 24.01 12.52 -6.65
CA MET A 1 22.69 12.02 -6.20
C MET A 1 22.48 10.67 -6.85
N SER A 2 22.46 9.57 -6.08
CA SER A 2 22.07 8.27 -6.64
C SER A 2 20.63 8.39 -7.14
N ALA A 3 20.39 8.11 -8.42
CA ALA A 3 19.06 8.21 -8.98
C ALA A 3 18.21 7.08 -8.38
N ARG A 4 17.21 7.44 -7.57
CA ARG A 4 16.29 6.50 -6.92
C ARG A 4 15.25 6.06 -7.93
N HIS A 5 15.57 5.01 -8.68
CA HIS A 5 14.67 4.43 -9.65
C HIS A 5 13.80 3.34 -9.01
N ILE A 6 12.54 3.30 -9.41
CA ILE A 6 11.64 2.14 -9.22
C ILE A 6 12.15 0.99 -10.10
N ALA A 7 11.87 -0.26 -9.71
CA ALA A 7 12.27 -1.42 -10.49
C ALA A 7 11.69 -1.35 -11.92
N LEU A 8 12.49 -1.69 -12.93
CA LEU A 8 12.06 -1.60 -14.34
C LEU A 8 10.93 -2.60 -14.67
N GLU A 9 11.00 -3.79 -14.07
CA GLU A 9 9.96 -4.81 -14.17
C GLU A 9 8.98 -4.65 -13.01
N GLN A 10 7.77 -4.20 -13.33
CA GLN A 10 6.65 -4.07 -12.40
C GLN A 10 5.60 -5.14 -12.71
N PRO A 11 4.79 -5.55 -11.71
CA PRO A 11 3.57 -6.30 -11.99
C PRO A 11 2.62 -5.45 -12.85
N GLU A 12 1.78 -6.10 -13.67
CA GLU A 12 0.80 -5.37 -14.50
C GLU A 12 -0.24 -4.63 -13.65
N SER A 13 -0.64 -5.21 -12.51
CA SER A 13 -1.63 -4.63 -11.59
C SER A 13 -1.41 -5.09 -10.16
N PHE A 14 -1.98 -4.36 -9.21
CA PHE A 14 -2.06 -4.75 -7.82
C PHE A 14 -3.48 -4.49 -7.30
N SER A 15 -4.01 -5.42 -6.51
CA SER A 15 -5.27 -5.26 -5.78
C SER A 15 -5.14 -5.95 -4.43
N PHE A 16 -5.70 -5.34 -3.38
CA PHE A 16 -5.72 -5.97 -2.07
C PHE A 16 -6.57 -7.23 -2.07
N SER A 17 -6.10 -8.27 -1.38
CA SER A 17 -6.91 -9.45 -1.10
C SER A 17 -8.04 -9.10 -0.11
N LYS A 18 -9.09 -9.94 -0.05
CA LYS A 18 -10.17 -9.78 0.93
C LYS A 18 -9.69 -9.80 2.39
N GLU A 19 -8.56 -10.46 2.65
CA GLU A 19 -7.94 -10.50 3.98
C GLU A 19 -7.24 -9.17 4.28
N SER A 20 -6.46 -8.68 3.33
CA SER A 20 -5.80 -7.38 3.38
C SER A 20 -6.78 -6.22 3.53
N GLU A 21 -7.92 -6.24 2.82
CA GLU A 21 -8.97 -5.23 2.96
C GLU A 21 -9.55 -5.15 4.39
N LYS A 22 -9.70 -6.29 5.07
CA LYS A 22 -10.16 -6.32 6.46
C LYS A 22 -9.12 -5.69 7.39
N GLU A 23 -7.85 -5.99 7.18
CA GLU A 23 -6.76 -5.37 7.94
C GLU A 23 -6.67 -3.86 7.68
N ILE A 24 -6.83 -3.42 6.43
CA ILE A 24 -6.84 -2.01 6.07
C ILE A 24 -7.98 -1.27 6.79
N LYS A 25 -9.20 -1.83 6.78
CA LYS A 25 -10.34 -1.25 7.52
C LYS A 25 -10.05 -1.15 9.01
N PHE A 26 -9.42 -2.17 9.59
CA PHE A 26 -9.00 -2.13 10.99
C PHE A 26 -8.03 -0.98 11.29
N TRP A 27 -7.03 -0.75 10.43
CA TRP A 27 -6.08 0.36 10.58
C TRP A 27 -6.73 1.72 10.33
N LEU A 28 -7.55 1.86 9.29
CA LEU A 28 -8.26 3.11 9.00
C LEU A 28 -9.14 3.56 10.16
N ASN A 29 -9.80 2.62 10.85
CA ASN A 29 -10.62 2.92 12.02
C ASN A 29 -9.84 3.44 13.23
N LYS A 30 -8.50 3.30 13.27
CA LYS A 30 -7.66 3.86 14.33
C LYS A 30 -7.36 5.34 14.13
N TYR A 31 -7.55 5.86 12.92
CA TYR A 31 -7.22 7.24 12.59
C TYR A 31 -8.50 8.05 12.38
N PRO A 32 -8.55 9.29 12.90
CA PRO A 32 -9.69 10.17 12.64
C PRO A 32 -9.77 10.52 11.16
N GLU A 33 -10.95 10.91 10.67
CA GLU A 33 -11.16 11.14 9.24
C GLU A 33 -10.23 12.20 8.66
N THR A 34 -9.96 13.25 9.44
CA THR A 34 -9.04 14.34 9.07
C THR A 34 -7.57 13.90 8.97
N ARG A 35 -7.23 12.70 9.45
CA ARG A 35 -5.86 12.13 9.41
C ARG A 35 -5.81 10.70 8.89
N LYS A 36 -6.70 10.32 7.95
CA LYS A 36 -6.64 9.00 7.28
C LYS A 36 -5.31 8.73 6.56
N ALA A 37 -4.61 9.78 6.12
CA ALA A 37 -3.27 9.66 5.52
C ALA A 37 -2.23 9.00 6.44
N SER A 38 -2.43 9.00 7.76
CA SER A 38 -1.57 8.24 8.70
C SER A 38 -1.63 6.72 8.48
N ALA A 39 -2.67 6.22 7.80
CA ALA A 39 -2.81 4.82 7.44
C ALA A 39 -1.93 4.39 6.24
N VAL A 40 -1.23 5.32 5.57
CA VAL A 40 -0.37 4.97 4.43
C VAL A 40 0.73 3.98 4.82
N ILE A 41 1.39 4.17 5.97
CA ILE A 41 2.44 3.26 6.45
C ILE A 41 1.90 1.83 6.67
N PRO A 42 0.82 1.62 7.45
CA PRO A 42 0.26 0.28 7.60
C PRO A 42 -0.28 -0.31 6.29
N MET A 43 -0.84 0.50 5.38
CA MET A 43 -1.28 0.03 4.07
C MET A 43 -0.10 -0.47 3.21
N LEU A 44 1.03 0.25 3.19
CA LEU A 44 2.25 -0.18 2.49
C LEU A 44 2.80 -1.49 3.06
N TRP A 45 2.75 -1.65 4.39
CA TRP A 45 3.16 -2.89 5.04
C TRP A 45 2.27 -4.08 4.67
N ILE A 46 0.96 -3.87 4.57
CA ILE A 46 0.01 -4.92 4.13
C ILE A 46 0.28 -5.30 2.67
N ALA A 47 0.51 -4.32 1.79
CA ALA A 47 0.88 -4.58 0.40
C ALA A 47 2.18 -5.38 0.30
N GLN A 48 3.18 -5.01 1.09
CA GLN A 48 4.45 -5.74 1.17
C GLN A 48 4.27 -7.18 1.67
N LYS A 49 3.39 -7.42 2.64
CA LYS A 49 3.09 -8.78 3.12
C LYS A 49 2.42 -9.63 2.05
N GLN A 50 1.51 -9.05 1.27
CA GLN A 50 0.77 -9.77 0.24
C GLN A 50 1.66 -10.16 -0.96
N GLN A 51 2.52 -9.26 -1.41
CA GLN A 51 3.32 -9.44 -2.64
C GLN A 51 4.80 -9.73 -2.39
N GLY A 52 5.28 -9.59 -1.14
CA GLY A 52 6.70 -9.69 -0.77
C GLY A 52 7.51 -8.39 -0.94
N TRP A 53 6.97 -7.41 -1.67
CA TRP A 53 7.59 -6.09 -1.91
C TRP A 53 6.51 -5.03 -2.18
N VAL A 54 6.92 -3.76 -2.25
CA VAL A 54 6.03 -2.63 -2.57
C VAL A 54 6.26 -2.21 -4.01
N SER A 55 5.38 -2.65 -4.90
CA SER A 55 5.41 -2.33 -6.33
C SER A 55 4.80 -0.96 -6.64
N GLU A 56 5.10 -0.37 -7.80
CA GLU A 56 4.50 0.89 -8.22
C GLU A 56 2.97 0.82 -8.31
N PRO A 57 2.35 -0.24 -8.90
CA PRO A 57 0.90 -0.37 -8.89
C PRO A 57 0.31 -0.43 -7.48
N ALA A 58 1.00 -1.05 -6.51
CA ALA A 58 0.56 -1.05 -5.11
C ALA A 58 0.57 0.35 -4.50
N ILE A 59 1.59 1.16 -4.81
CA ILE A 59 1.66 2.56 -4.36
C ILE A 59 0.50 3.37 -4.98
N ARG A 60 0.22 3.16 -6.27
CA ARG A 60 -0.90 3.82 -6.97
C ARG A 60 -2.24 3.43 -6.36
N GLU A 61 -2.44 2.16 -6.05
CA GLU A 61 -3.66 1.65 -5.40
C GLU A 61 -3.86 2.25 -3.99
N ILE A 62 -2.78 2.46 -3.23
CA ILE A 62 -2.86 3.10 -1.90
C ILE A 62 -3.13 4.60 -1.98
N ALA A 63 -2.70 5.25 -3.06
CA ALA A 63 -2.88 6.69 -3.27
C ALA A 63 -4.25 7.06 -3.85
N ALA A 64 -4.98 6.10 -4.44
CA ALA A 64 -6.31 6.27 -5.00
C ALA A 64 -7.38 6.46 -3.91
#